data_AF-A0AAD8LX82-F1
#
_entry.id   AF-A0AAD8LX82-F1
#
_cell.length_a   1.000
_cell.length_b   1.000
_cell.length_c   1.000
_cell.angle_alpha   90.00
_cell.angle_beta   90.00
_cell.angle_gamma   90.00
#
_symmetry.space_group_name_H-M   'P 1'
#
loop_
_entity.id
_entity.type
_entity.pdbx_description
1 polymer ?
#
loop_
_entity_poly.entity_id
_entity_poly.type
_entity_poly.pdbx_seq_one_letter_code
_entity_poly.pdbx_strand_id
1 'polypeptide(L)'
;MLIQQDRYPFPKEVFIPTRLWSVKLLLTPSFQRCSHFDESLTSFSGRKFHTSDQDHAFLLQLLFWFKTSFRWVHAPDCDGCGNETVNHGMGVADPSETRFGASRVELSRCRTYSRITRFPRYNDPLEWANCFTLYCRAFGYDSRLIMDFTDHVWTECFLPSLGRWMHLDPCEGIYDNPLLYEKGWNKNLSYIIAIARDGAYDVTKRYTRKWHEVLRRRNLTSEPALSSFLSDMRSDCRKNFTSLYRSELEERANKEADALEKDLYSKDDSSISLPGRLSGDEGWWLLRSEIGPNGNISLSTSSCPVRECIDEHVTKIYNAFSPLIVHMVDQSYSKSKTVEILNIVKRILANIKKSPFRNRRTSIDLASNDAKHFASRTLPCLGEFFDALSLKTETDAIGKVDVCLAADPVKTDLALPVVFHALDDVIQNVNRSDKFNRESLAWSLLKLNRLCSGSVLASWEELPFGIVTSAFDGTRMTKWEER
;
A
#
# COMPACT_ATOMS: atom_id res chain seq x y z
N MET A 1 -2.15 -66.67 -22.50
CA MET A 1 -2.87 -65.74 -23.40
C MET A 1 -2.89 -64.39 -22.70
N LEU A 2 -2.32 -63.38 -23.34
CA LEU A 2 -2.07 -62.00 -22.90
C LEU A 2 -3.34 -61.33 -22.34
N ILE A 3 -3.31 -60.33 -21.43
CA ILE A 3 -2.80 -58.97 -21.64
C ILE A 3 -2.41 -58.29 -20.32
N GLN A 4 -1.30 -57.57 -20.42
CA GLN A 4 -0.66 -56.63 -19.51
C GLN A 4 -1.37 -55.26 -19.52
N GLN A 5 -1.54 -54.61 -18.37
CA GLN A 5 -1.56 -53.14 -18.32
C GLN A 5 -1.09 -52.64 -16.95
N ASP A 6 0.23 -52.50 -16.83
CA ASP A 6 0.86 -51.65 -15.84
C ASP A 6 0.41 -50.20 -16.07
N ARG A 7 -0.29 -49.61 -15.10
CA ARG A 7 -0.40 -48.16 -14.95
C ARG A 7 0.13 -47.77 -13.58
N TYR A 8 1.30 -47.15 -13.60
CA TYR A 8 2.05 -46.56 -12.49
C TYR A 8 1.15 -45.93 -11.41
N PRO A 9 1.36 -46.24 -10.12
CA PRO A 9 0.74 -45.47 -9.05
C PRO A 9 1.41 -44.10 -8.98
N PHE A 10 0.66 -43.05 -9.34
CA PHE A 10 1.03 -41.67 -9.05
C PHE A 10 1.15 -41.54 -7.53
N PRO A 11 2.33 -41.22 -6.95
CA PRO A 11 2.47 -41.25 -5.50
C PRO A 11 1.73 -40.04 -4.93
N LYS A 12 0.67 -40.31 -4.15
CA LYS A 12 0.02 -39.30 -3.28
C LYS A 12 1.02 -38.58 -2.36
N GLU A 13 2.23 -39.12 -2.24
CA GLU A 13 3.35 -38.64 -1.43
C GLU A 13 4.16 -37.52 -2.11
N VAL A 14 4.11 -37.35 -3.45
CA VAL A 14 4.88 -36.28 -4.13
C VAL A 14 4.28 -34.89 -3.88
N PHE A 15 2.98 -34.81 -3.58
CA PHE A 15 2.32 -33.54 -3.24
C PHE A 15 2.46 -33.19 -1.75
N ILE A 16 2.88 -34.13 -0.91
CA ILE A 16 2.76 -34.02 0.55
C ILE A 16 3.80 -34.88 1.28
N PRO A 17 4.93 -34.31 1.75
CA PRO A 17 5.44 -34.78 3.05
C PRO A 17 5.85 -33.72 4.09
N THR A 18 5.84 -32.41 3.82
CA THR A 18 6.34 -31.42 4.82
C THR A 18 5.46 -30.20 5.09
N ARG A 19 4.35 -29.99 4.37
CA ARG A 19 3.50 -28.77 4.51
C ARG A 19 2.02 -29.02 4.79
N LEU A 20 1.67 -30.21 5.30
CA LEU A 20 0.28 -30.56 5.68
C LEU A 20 -0.23 -29.76 6.90
N TRP A 21 0.66 -29.26 7.76
CA TRP A 21 0.27 -28.50 8.95
C TRP A 21 -0.25 -27.10 8.61
N SER A 22 0.41 -26.37 7.72
CA SER A 22 0.03 -25.01 7.30
C SER A 22 -1.34 -24.98 6.61
N VAL A 23 -1.66 -26.00 5.82
CA VAL A 23 -2.98 -26.16 5.16
C VAL A 23 -4.08 -26.46 6.18
N LYS A 24 -3.81 -27.30 7.19
CA LYS A 24 -4.79 -27.65 8.23
C LYS A 24 -5.09 -26.44 9.13
N LEU A 25 -4.08 -25.64 9.49
CA LEU A 25 -4.23 -24.43 10.30
C LEU A 25 -5.12 -23.36 9.63
N LEU A 26 -4.95 -23.13 8.32
CA LEU A 26 -5.78 -22.19 7.55
C LEU A 26 -7.26 -22.62 7.44
N LEU A 27 -7.53 -23.92 7.60
CA LEU A 27 -8.85 -24.54 7.49
C LEU A 27 -9.57 -24.73 8.84
N THR A 28 -8.93 -24.43 9.98
CA THR A 28 -9.52 -24.73 11.31
C THR A 28 -10.15 -23.48 11.96
N PRO A 29 -11.47 -23.45 12.25
CA PRO A 29 -12.16 -22.30 12.85
C PRO A 29 -11.73 -21.95 14.28
N SER A 30 -11.10 -22.88 15.02
CA SER A 30 -10.71 -22.68 16.42
C SER A 30 -9.56 -21.68 16.60
N PHE A 31 -8.71 -21.49 15.58
CA PHE A 31 -7.61 -20.52 15.62
C PHE A 31 -8.07 -19.07 15.46
N GLN A 32 -9.27 -18.82 14.90
CA GLN A 32 -9.88 -17.48 14.83
C GLN A 32 -10.25 -16.91 16.21
N ARG A 33 -10.24 -17.74 17.27
CA ARG A 33 -10.59 -17.33 18.64
C ARG A 33 -9.39 -17.05 19.54
N CYS A 34 -8.16 -17.38 19.13
CA CYS A 34 -6.94 -17.15 19.91
C CYS A 34 -6.20 -15.84 19.55
N SER A 35 -6.89 -14.88 18.94
CA SER A 35 -6.33 -13.57 18.60
C SER A 35 -6.49 -12.58 19.76
N HIS A 36 -5.83 -12.84 20.88
CA HIS A 36 -5.32 -11.72 21.70
C HIS A 36 -4.00 -11.29 21.06
N PHE A 37 -4.11 -10.62 19.91
CA PHE A 37 -2.97 -10.00 19.25
C PHE A 37 -2.68 -8.63 19.89
N ASP A 38 -1.38 -8.31 19.90
CA ASP A 38 -0.70 -7.09 20.33
C ASP A 38 -1.58 -5.85 20.58
N GLU A 39 -1.41 -5.21 21.74
CA GLU A 39 -2.19 -4.04 22.19
C GLU A 39 -2.16 -2.89 21.17
N SER A 40 -1.11 -2.81 20.33
CA SER A 40 -0.96 -1.81 19.26
C SER A 40 -2.02 -1.89 18.16
N LEU A 41 -2.56 -3.08 17.87
CA LEU A 41 -3.59 -3.31 16.84
C LEU A 41 -5.02 -3.31 17.42
N THR A 42 -5.16 -3.38 18.75
CA THR A 42 -6.47 -3.41 19.42
C THR A 42 -7.25 -2.10 19.30
N SER A 43 -6.62 -0.98 18.92
CA SER A 43 -7.34 0.25 18.59
C SER A 43 -8.13 0.16 17.28
N PHE A 44 -7.88 -0.85 16.44
CA PHE A 44 -8.51 -1.05 15.13
C PHE A 44 -9.56 -2.16 15.11
N SER A 45 -9.58 -3.06 16.09
CA SER A 45 -10.40 -4.29 16.07
C SER A 45 -11.88 -4.09 16.43
N GLY A 46 -12.40 -2.86 16.35
CA GLY A 46 -13.68 -2.48 16.94
C GLY A 46 -14.60 -1.70 16.02
N ARG A 47 -14.90 -2.18 14.80
CA ARG A 47 -16.15 -1.93 14.03
C ARG A 47 -16.06 -2.55 12.63
N LYS A 48 -16.96 -3.50 12.30
CA LYS A 48 -17.33 -3.77 10.90
C LYS A 48 -18.00 -2.51 10.37
N PHE A 49 -17.39 -1.77 9.45
CA PHE A 49 -17.97 -0.95 8.38
C PHE A 49 -16.83 -0.16 7.74
N HIS A 50 -16.05 -0.80 6.87
CA HIS A 50 -15.13 -0.09 6.00
C HIS A 50 -15.79 0.10 4.63
N THR A 51 -15.60 1.28 4.05
CA THR A 51 -15.83 1.45 2.61
C THR A 51 -14.76 0.67 1.84
N SER A 52 -15.02 0.31 0.59
CA SER A 52 -14.09 -0.50 -0.20
C SER A 52 -12.69 0.10 -0.38
N ASP A 53 -12.57 1.42 -0.24
CA ASP A 53 -11.29 2.15 -0.31
C ASP A 53 -10.54 2.11 1.03
N GLN A 54 -11.26 2.08 2.15
CA GLN A 54 -10.68 1.89 3.48
C GLN A 54 -10.15 0.47 3.66
N ASP A 55 -10.88 -0.54 3.17
CA ASP A 55 -10.42 -1.94 3.19
C ASP A 55 -9.14 -2.12 2.38
N HIS A 56 -9.03 -1.46 1.22
CA HIS A 56 -7.83 -1.48 0.41
C HIS A 56 -6.67 -0.76 1.12
N ALA A 57 -6.90 0.44 1.66
CA ALA A 57 -5.89 1.20 2.38
C ALA A 57 -5.36 0.44 3.63
N PHE A 58 -6.25 -0.23 4.36
CA PHE A 58 -5.86 -1.04 5.52
C PHE A 58 -5.01 -2.24 5.12
N LEU A 59 -5.34 -2.92 4.02
CA LEU A 59 -4.54 -4.05 3.53
C LEU A 59 -3.11 -3.63 3.16
N LEU A 60 -2.96 -2.45 2.56
CA LEU A 60 -1.63 -1.86 2.30
C LEU A 60 -0.90 -1.55 3.60
N GLN A 61 -1.56 -0.87 4.54
CA GLN A 61 -0.98 -0.57 5.85
C GLN A 61 -0.56 -1.83 6.60
N LEU A 62 -1.34 -2.90 6.52
CA LEU A 62 -1.02 -4.18 7.14
C LEU A 62 0.24 -4.80 6.52
N LEU A 63 0.40 -4.74 5.19
CA LEU A 63 1.61 -5.19 4.49
C LEU A 63 2.85 -4.46 4.98
N PHE A 64 2.78 -3.12 5.04
CA PHE A 64 3.89 -2.28 5.49
C PHE A 64 4.20 -2.45 6.97
N TRP A 65 3.16 -2.51 7.82
CA TRP A 65 3.32 -2.80 9.23
C TRP A 65 3.97 -4.17 9.45
N PHE A 66 3.59 -5.19 8.68
CA PHE A 66 4.17 -6.52 8.81
C PHE A 66 5.66 -6.51 8.45
N LYS A 67 6.02 -5.91 7.31
CA LYS A 67 7.42 -5.81 6.86
C LYS A 67 8.31 -5.06 7.84
N THR A 68 7.79 -4.03 8.49
CA THR A 68 8.52 -3.20 9.47
C THR A 68 8.58 -3.82 10.87
N SER A 69 7.55 -4.57 11.26
CA SER A 69 7.44 -5.17 12.59
C SER A 69 8.15 -6.53 12.69
N PHE A 70 8.21 -7.28 11.60
CA PHE A 70 8.91 -8.56 11.53
C PHE A 70 10.32 -8.36 10.98
N ARG A 71 11.31 -9.04 11.58
CA ARG A 71 12.71 -8.96 11.16
C ARG A 71 13.11 -10.16 10.33
N TRP A 72 13.76 -9.89 9.21
CA TRP A 72 14.38 -10.95 8.43
C TRP A 72 15.62 -11.44 9.17
N VAL A 73 15.79 -12.75 9.28
CA VAL A 73 16.92 -13.35 9.99
C VAL A 73 17.73 -14.18 9.00
N HIS A 74 18.89 -13.68 8.58
CA HIS A 74 19.87 -14.46 7.81
C HIS A 74 20.68 -15.36 8.74
N ALA A 75 21.21 -14.78 9.82
CA ALA A 75 21.84 -15.48 10.92
C ALA A 75 21.36 -14.83 12.22
N PRO A 76 21.00 -15.62 13.24
CA PRO A 76 20.58 -15.08 14.54
C PRO A 76 21.77 -14.39 15.23
N ASP A 77 21.49 -13.32 15.97
CA ASP A 77 22.49 -12.75 16.88
C ASP A 77 22.82 -13.74 18.00
N CYS A 78 24.04 -13.66 18.55
CA CYS A 78 24.46 -14.58 19.59
C CYS A 78 23.64 -14.40 20.89
N ASP A 79 23.02 -15.47 21.39
CA ASP A 79 22.22 -15.46 22.63
C ASP A 79 22.98 -14.99 23.88
N GLY A 80 24.32 -15.02 23.85
CA GLY A 80 25.16 -14.62 24.97
C GLY A 80 25.59 -13.15 24.94
N CYS A 81 25.88 -12.61 23.77
CA CYS A 81 26.51 -11.29 23.64
C CYS A 81 25.87 -10.35 22.61
N GLY A 82 24.90 -10.82 21.83
CA GLY A 82 24.23 -10.03 20.79
C GLY A 82 25.08 -9.75 19.53
N ASN A 83 26.30 -10.28 19.44
CA ASN A 83 27.15 -10.09 18.27
C ASN A 83 26.76 -11.04 17.12
N GLU A 84 27.20 -10.69 15.91
CA GLU A 84 27.04 -11.49 14.71
C GLU A 84 27.55 -12.93 14.85
N THR A 85 26.83 -13.84 14.22
CA THR A 85 27.16 -15.26 14.16
C THR A 85 27.45 -15.69 12.71
N VAL A 86 28.15 -16.82 12.55
CA VAL A 86 28.39 -17.47 11.27
C VAL A 86 27.73 -18.83 11.22
N ASN A 87 27.23 -19.22 10.05
CA ASN A 87 26.62 -20.54 9.87
C ASN A 87 27.62 -21.64 10.29
N HIS A 88 27.16 -22.53 11.17
CA HIS A 88 27.94 -23.65 11.70
C HIS A 88 27.38 -25.02 11.30
N GLY A 89 26.27 -25.06 10.54
CA GLY A 89 25.62 -26.27 10.06
C GLY A 89 24.20 -26.46 10.59
N MET A 90 23.70 -27.69 10.49
CA MET A 90 22.35 -28.06 10.90
C MET A 90 22.36 -28.93 12.15
N GLY A 91 21.40 -28.70 13.04
CA GLY A 91 21.15 -29.48 14.25
C GLY A 91 19.80 -30.21 14.20
N VAL A 92 19.63 -31.16 15.13
CA VAL A 92 18.36 -31.85 15.39
C VAL A 92 17.50 -30.98 16.30
N ALA A 93 16.19 -30.94 16.04
CA ALA A 93 15.24 -30.21 16.86
C ALA A 93 15.06 -30.86 18.24
N ASP A 94 15.08 -30.03 19.29
CA ASP A 94 14.84 -30.45 20.67
C ASP A 94 13.34 -30.67 20.91
N PRO A 95 12.93 -31.42 21.95
CA PRO A 95 11.52 -31.71 22.22
C PRO A 95 10.63 -30.46 22.36
N SER A 96 11.17 -29.37 22.92
CA SER A 96 10.47 -28.08 22.99
C SER A 96 10.33 -27.42 21.62
N GLU A 97 11.30 -27.60 20.72
CA GLU A 97 11.29 -27.04 19.37
C GLU A 97 10.34 -27.83 18.45
N THR A 98 10.34 -29.17 18.55
CA THR A 98 9.42 -30.05 17.84
C THR A 98 7.96 -29.81 18.24
N ARG A 99 7.70 -29.43 19.50
CA ARG A 99 6.35 -29.06 19.97
C ARG A 99 5.72 -27.92 19.16
N PHE A 100 6.54 -26.98 18.68
CA PHE A 100 6.13 -25.87 17.83
C PHE A 100 6.43 -26.14 16.33
N GLY A 101 6.52 -27.43 15.95
CA GLY A 101 6.61 -27.84 14.55
C GLY A 101 7.97 -27.61 13.89
N ALA A 102 9.05 -27.35 14.63
CA ALA A 102 10.39 -27.30 14.02
C ALA A 102 10.85 -28.71 13.63
N SER A 103 11.17 -28.88 12.34
CA SER A 103 11.75 -30.13 11.81
C SER A 103 13.27 -30.05 11.63
N ARG A 104 13.82 -28.83 11.54
CA ARG A 104 15.25 -28.58 11.34
C ARG A 104 15.68 -27.33 12.12
N VAL A 105 16.94 -27.30 12.54
CA VAL A 105 17.51 -26.19 13.30
C VAL A 105 18.81 -25.76 12.63
N GLU A 106 18.92 -24.48 12.30
CA GLU A 106 20.17 -23.88 11.83
C GLU A 106 21.03 -23.54 13.06
N LEU A 107 22.29 -23.96 13.06
CA LEU A 107 23.23 -23.67 14.14
C LEU A 107 24.18 -22.59 13.67
N SER A 108 24.33 -21.54 14.47
CA SER A 108 25.24 -20.43 14.17
C SER A 108 26.25 -20.24 15.30
N ARG A 109 27.52 -20.12 14.94
CA ARG A 109 28.63 -19.94 15.89
C ARG A 109 28.96 -18.47 16.03
N CYS A 110 29.01 -17.98 17.27
CA CYS A 110 29.48 -16.63 17.58
C CYS A 110 30.95 -16.47 17.22
N ARG A 111 31.30 -15.37 16.52
CA ARG A 111 32.69 -15.06 16.18
C ARG A 111 33.55 -14.70 17.40
N THR A 112 32.95 -14.09 18.42
CA THR A 112 33.68 -13.59 19.60
C THR A 112 33.91 -14.68 20.66
N TYR A 113 32.87 -15.45 21.00
CA TYR A 113 32.89 -16.36 22.15
C TYR A 113 32.77 -17.84 21.79
N SER A 114 32.74 -18.19 20.49
CA SER A 114 32.54 -19.56 19.97
C SER A 114 31.29 -20.29 20.48
N ARG A 115 30.36 -19.59 21.14
CA ARG A 115 29.07 -20.13 21.58
C ARG A 115 28.18 -20.45 20.36
N ILE A 116 27.41 -21.53 20.46
CA ILE A 116 26.43 -21.90 19.44
C ILE A 116 25.06 -21.32 19.80
N THR A 117 24.49 -20.56 18.88
CA THR A 117 23.10 -20.10 18.88
C THR A 117 22.29 -20.96 17.92
N ARG A 118 21.06 -21.28 18.34
CA ARG A 118 20.16 -22.18 17.60
C ARG A 118 19.06 -21.33 16.94
N PHE A 119 18.76 -21.62 15.68
CA PHE A 119 17.65 -21.02 14.95
C PHE A 119 16.72 -22.12 14.43
N PRO A 120 15.74 -22.55 15.24
CA PRO A 120 14.78 -23.57 14.84
C PRO A 120 13.86 -23.03 13.74
N ARG A 121 13.71 -23.79 12.66
CA ARG A 121 12.77 -23.48 11.58
C ARG A 121 11.40 -24.05 11.93
N TYR A 122 10.62 -23.27 12.69
CA TYR A 122 9.26 -23.64 13.08
C TYR A 122 8.33 -23.69 11.85
N ASN A 123 7.57 -24.78 11.70
CA ASN A 123 6.47 -24.87 10.72
C ASN A 123 5.11 -24.42 11.30
N ASP A 124 5.06 -24.00 12.58
CA ASP A 124 3.97 -23.16 13.11
C ASP A 124 3.87 -21.87 12.25
N PRO A 125 2.72 -21.17 12.11
CA PRO A 125 2.49 -19.88 11.40
C PRO A 125 3.47 -18.71 11.61
N LEU A 126 4.68 -18.92 12.10
CA LEU A 126 5.72 -17.93 12.35
C LEU A 126 6.67 -17.70 11.14
N GLU A 127 6.49 -18.41 10.01
CA GLU A 127 7.13 -18.04 8.75
C GLU A 127 6.39 -16.87 8.07
N TRP A 128 7.13 -15.92 7.49
CA TRP A 128 6.64 -14.61 7.03
C TRP A 128 5.33 -14.67 6.23
N ALA A 129 5.29 -15.39 5.10
CA ALA A 129 4.08 -15.46 4.26
C ALA A 129 2.91 -16.18 4.94
N ASN A 130 3.18 -17.21 5.75
CA ASN A 130 2.16 -17.94 6.49
C ASN A 130 1.52 -17.05 7.57
N CYS A 131 2.36 -16.30 8.29
CA CYS A 131 1.94 -15.37 9.33
C CYS A 131 1.10 -14.23 8.72
N PHE A 132 1.60 -13.62 7.65
CA PHE A 132 0.88 -12.54 6.98
C PHE A 132 -0.47 -13.02 6.42
N THR A 133 -0.52 -14.20 5.78
CA THR A 133 -1.78 -14.81 5.34
C THR A 133 -2.76 -15.00 6.50
N LEU A 134 -2.27 -15.40 7.68
CA LEU A 134 -3.09 -15.53 8.88
C LEU A 134 -3.67 -14.18 9.34
N TYR A 135 -2.86 -13.11 9.36
CA TYR A 135 -3.34 -11.76 9.67
C TYR A 135 -4.42 -11.30 8.70
N CYS A 136 -4.20 -11.46 7.39
CA CYS A 136 -5.21 -11.09 6.39
C CYS A 136 -6.54 -11.84 6.63
N ARG A 137 -6.48 -13.14 6.94
CA ARG A 137 -7.68 -13.91 7.29
C ARG A 137 -8.33 -13.47 8.59
N ALA A 138 -7.54 -13.10 9.60
CA ALA A 138 -8.05 -12.62 10.89
C ALA A 138 -8.81 -11.30 10.74
N PHE A 139 -8.35 -10.41 9.85
CA PHE A 139 -9.04 -9.17 9.51
C PHE A 139 -10.21 -9.36 8.52
N GLY A 140 -10.49 -10.59 8.09
CA GLY A 140 -11.67 -10.91 7.28
C GLY A 140 -11.45 -10.83 5.77
N TYR A 141 -10.21 -10.72 5.30
CA TYR A 141 -9.91 -10.80 3.88
C TYR A 141 -10.06 -12.24 3.37
N ASP A 142 -10.60 -12.38 2.16
CA ASP A 142 -10.48 -13.61 1.38
C ASP A 142 -9.02 -13.73 0.93
N SER A 143 -8.26 -14.62 1.58
CA SER A 143 -6.82 -14.77 1.35
C SER A 143 -6.42 -16.15 0.85
N ARG A 144 -5.41 -16.18 -0.01
CA ARG A 144 -4.73 -17.38 -0.50
C ARG A 144 -3.26 -17.34 -0.07
N LEU A 145 -2.75 -18.49 0.37
CA LEU A 145 -1.31 -18.73 0.46
C LEU A 145 -0.82 -19.21 -0.92
N ILE A 146 0.18 -18.54 -1.46
CA ILE A 146 0.74 -18.86 -2.78
C ILE A 146 2.03 -19.62 -2.63
N MET A 147 2.14 -20.72 -3.37
CA MET A 147 3.30 -21.60 -3.36
C MET A 147 3.92 -21.65 -4.75
N ASP A 148 5.10 -21.05 -4.89
CA ASP A 148 5.95 -21.17 -6.06
C ASP A 148 6.92 -22.33 -5.87
N PHE A 149 6.89 -23.27 -6.81
CA PHE A 149 7.70 -24.49 -6.78
C PHE A 149 9.18 -24.21 -7.01
N THR A 150 9.55 -22.95 -7.30
CA THR A 150 10.93 -22.46 -7.34
C THR A 150 11.36 -21.80 -6.01
N ASP A 151 10.83 -22.33 -4.90
CA ASP A 151 11.20 -22.02 -3.52
C ASP A 151 10.90 -20.57 -3.09
N HIS A 152 9.65 -20.15 -3.31
CA HIS A 152 9.13 -18.89 -2.78
C HIS A 152 7.66 -19.02 -2.37
N VAL A 153 7.23 -18.20 -1.42
CA VAL A 153 5.84 -18.19 -0.92
C VAL A 153 5.41 -16.76 -0.64
N TRP A 154 4.16 -16.44 -0.95
CA TRP A 154 3.58 -15.12 -0.72
C TRP A 154 2.06 -15.22 -0.54
N THR A 155 1.35 -14.09 -0.53
CA THR A 155 -0.09 -14.02 -0.27
C THR A 155 -0.86 -13.41 -1.43
N GLU A 156 -2.08 -13.86 -1.70
CA GLU A 156 -3.05 -13.08 -2.46
C GLU A 156 -4.26 -12.73 -1.58
N CYS A 157 -4.81 -11.53 -1.74
CA CYS A 157 -6.10 -11.16 -1.15
C CYS A 157 -7.08 -10.69 -2.20
N PHE A 158 -8.34 -11.10 -2.12
CA PHE A 158 -9.38 -10.63 -3.01
C PHE A 158 -9.89 -9.25 -2.55
N LEU A 159 -9.86 -8.26 -3.44
CA LEU A 159 -10.44 -6.94 -3.18
C LEU A 159 -11.79 -6.80 -3.90
N PRO A 160 -12.92 -6.74 -3.18
CA PRO A 160 -14.24 -6.58 -3.78
C PRO A 160 -14.38 -5.32 -4.64
N SER A 161 -13.74 -4.20 -4.26
CA SER A 161 -13.71 -2.94 -5.05
C SER A 161 -13.15 -3.12 -6.44
N LEU A 162 -12.13 -3.98 -6.58
CA LEU A 162 -11.43 -4.21 -7.84
C LEU A 162 -11.94 -5.47 -8.55
N GLY A 163 -12.74 -6.29 -7.87
CA GLY A 163 -13.27 -7.54 -8.40
C GLY A 163 -12.20 -8.58 -8.76
N ARG A 164 -11.00 -8.49 -8.16
CA ARG A 164 -9.87 -9.39 -8.48
C ARG A 164 -8.96 -9.69 -7.28
N TRP A 165 -8.11 -10.70 -7.46
CA TRP A 165 -7.05 -11.05 -6.53
C TRP A 165 -5.85 -10.12 -6.69
N MET A 166 -5.34 -9.67 -5.55
CA MET A 166 -4.19 -8.78 -5.42
C MET A 166 -2.98 -9.57 -4.93
N HIS A 167 -1.87 -9.43 -5.63
CA HIS A 167 -0.58 -9.98 -5.23
C HIS A 167 -0.02 -9.20 -4.02
N LEU A 168 0.47 -9.91 -2.99
CA LEU A 168 1.08 -9.36 -1.79
C LEU A 168 2.32 -10.18 -1.42
N ASP A 169 3.51 -9.59 -1.52
CA ASP A 169 4.74 -10.18 -1.01
C ASP A 169 5.15 -9.47 0.30
N PRO A 170 4.89 -10.05 1.48
CA PRO A 170 5.22 -9.43 2.76
C PRO A 170 6.73 -9.38 3.02
N CYS A 171 7.54 -10.25 2.42
CA CYS A 171 9.00 -10.25 2.58
C CYS A 171 9.63 -9.04 1.89
N GLU A 172 9.04 -8.62 0.77
CA GLU A 172 9.52 -7.54 -0.07
C GLU A 172 8.72 -6.23 0.14
N GLY A 173 7.61 -6.27 0.88
CA GLY A 173 6.70 -5.11 1.01
C GLY A 173 6.00 -4.75 -0.31
N ILE A 174 5.87 -5.70 -1.25
CA ILE A 174 5.39 -5.43 -2.60
C ILE A 174 3.90 -5.72 -2.73
N TYR A 175 3.17 -4.71 -3.24
CA TYR A 175 1.77 -4.79 -3.59
C TYR A 175 1.55 -4.84 -5.11
N ASP A 176 0.68 -5.75 -5.55
CA ASP A 176 0.12 -5.86 -6.91
C ASP A 176 1.13 -5.87 -8.06
N ASN A 177 2.32 -6.41 -7.82
CA ASN A 177 3.35 -6.55 -8.84
C ASN A 177 3.70 -8.01 -9.15
N PRO A 178 2.81 -8.77 -9.82
CA PRO A 178 2.97 -10.21 -10.01
C PRO A 178 4.14 -10.59 -10.94
N LEU A 179 4.64 -9.66 -11.78
CA LEU A 179 5.80 -9.94 -12.65
C LEU A 179 7.15 -9.75 -11.92
N LEU A 180 7.13 -9.40 -10.62
CA LEU A 180 8.35 -9.27 -9.80
C LEU A 180 9.27 -10.48 -9.95
N TYR A 181 8.72 -11.69 -9.92
CA TYR A 181 9.53 -12.91 -9.89
C TYR A 181 10.13 -13.26 -11.26
N GLU A 182 9.33 -13.24 -12.34
CA GLU A 182 9.83 -13.57 -13.68
C GLU A 182 10.70 -12.46 -14.27
N LYS A 183 10.30 -11.19 -14.11
CA LYS A 183 10.98 -10.05 -14.74
C LYS A 183 11.95 -9.33 -13.81
N GLY A 184 11.61 -9.15 -12.53
CA GLY A 184 12.50 -8.53 -11.55
C GLY A 184 13.63 -9.47 -11.13
N TRP A 185 13.29 -10.68 -10.69
CA TRP A 185 14.25 -11.66 -10.17
C TRP A 185 14.76 -12.64 -11.22
N ASN A 186 14.25 -12.56 -12.45
CA ASN A 186 14.62 -13.46 -13.55
C ASN A 186 14.41 -14.96 -13.21
N LYS A 187 13.39 -15.28 -12.40
CA LYS A 187 13.08 -16.66 -12.01
C LYS A 187 12.56 -17.46 -13.20
N ASN A 188 13.05 -18.69 -13.32
CA ASN A 188 12.52 -19.69 -14.25
C ASN A 188 11.31 -20.42 -13.66
N LEU A 189 10.16 -19.74 -13.62
CA LEU A 189 8.92 -20.24 -13.00
C LEU A 189 8.40 -21.54 -13.66
N SER A 190 7.73 -22.39 -12.88
CA SER A 190 7.10 -23.65 -13.33
C SER A 190 5.64 -23.80 -12.86
N TYR A 191 5.43 -24.07 -11.57
CA TYR A 191 4.11 -24.19 -10.95
C TYR A 191 3.96 -23.17 -9.83
N ILE A 192 2.88 -22.39 -9.88
CA ILE A 192 2.48 -21.50 -8.80
C ILE A 192 1.05 -21.83 -8.42
N ILE A 193 0.89 -22.43 -7.24
CA ILE A 193 -0.40 -22.94 -6.76
C ILE A 193 -0.86 -22.08 -5.59
N ALA A 194 -2.07 -21.56 -5.70
CA ALA A 194 -2.74 -20.84 -4.63
C ALA A 194 -3.60 -21.80 -3.81
N ILE A 195 -3.51 -21.69 -2.48
CA ILE A 195 -4.27 -22.49 -1.52
C ILE A 195 -5.14 -21.56 -0.69
N ALA A 196 -6.44 -21.81 -0.66
CA ALA A 196 -7.43 -21.06 0.13
C ALA A 196 -8.42 -22.00 0.83
N ARG A 197 -9.34 -21.39 1.60
CA ARG A 197 -10.36 -22.13 2.37
C ARG A 197 -11.33 -22.92 1.48
N ASP A 198 -11.47 -22.50 0.24
CA ASP A 198 -12.44 -22.97 -0.74
C ASP A 198 -11.80 -23.82 -1.85
N GLY A 199 -10.52 -24.16 -1.69
CA GLY A 199 -9.78 -25.11 -2.54
C GLY A 199 -8.42 -24.59 -2.99
N ALA A 200 -7.92 -25.17 -4.08
CA ALA A 200 -6.65 -24.79 -4.68
C ALA A 200 -6.80 -24.40 -6.16
N TYR A 201 -5.93 -23.51 -6.60
CA TYR A 201 -5.98 -22.85 -7.91
C TYR A 201 -4.61 -22.81 -8.54
N ASP A 202 -4.53 -23.06 -9.84
CA ASP A 202 -3.34 -22.77 -10.61
C ASP A 202 -3.37 -21.29 -11.00
N VAL A 203 -2.51 -20.49 -10.38
CA VAL A 203 -2.40 -19.06 -10.63
C VAL A 203 -1.15 -18.72 -11.42
N THR A 204 -0.44 -19.72 -11.97
CA THR A 204 0.85 -19.56 -12.65
C THR A 204 0.79 -18.48 -13.73
N LYS A 205 -0.28 -18.44 -14.52
CA LYS A 205 -0.49 -17.47 -15.60
C LYS A 205 -0.48 -16.01 -15.15
N ARG A 206 -0.78 -15.73 -13.88
CA ARG A 206 -0.73 -14.37 -13.31
C ARG A 206 0.70 -13.81 -13.28
N TYR A 207 1.67 -14.69 -13.01
CA TYR A 207 3.05 -14.35 -12.67
C TYR A 207 4.03 -14.51 -13.85
N THR A 208 3.52 -14.79 -15.05
CA THR A 208 4.33 -15.03 -16.24
C THR A 208 3.76 -14.29 -17.45
N ARG A 209 4.65 -13.84 -18.33
CA ARG A 209 4.35 -13.49 -19.73
C ARG A 209 5.02 -14.44 -20.72
N LYS A 210 5.94 -15.29 -20.24
CA LYS A 210 6.61 -16.33 -21.03
C LYS A 210 5.96 -17.70 -20.87
N TRP A 211 4.63 -17.78 -21.05
CA TRP A 211 3.86 -19.01 -20.79
C TRP A 211 4.39 -20.24 -21.54
N HIS A 212 4.82 -20.06 -22.79
CA HIS A 212 5.43 -21.13 -23.59
C HIS A 212 6.71 -21.73 -22.97
N GLU A 213 7.52 -20.91 -22.29
CA GLU A 213 8.71 -21.38 -21.58
C GLU A 213 8.35 -22.08 -20.27
N VAL A 214 7.38 -21.52 -19.54
CA VAL A 214 6.85 -22.12 -18.31
C VAL A 214 6.29 -23.51 -18.58
N LEU A 215 5.49 -23.67 -19.64
CA LEU A 215 4.94 -24.97 -20.07
C LEU A 215 6.02 -26.03 -20.29
N ARG A 216 7.18 -25.67 -20.85
CA ARG A 216 8.30 -26.61 -21.04
C ARG A 216 8.92 -27.09 -19.73
N ARG A 217 8.80 -26.31 -18.66
CA ARG A 217 9.30 -26.64 -17.31
C ARG A 217 8.26 -27.39 -16.47
N ARG A 218 7.01 -27.48 -16.93
CA ARG A 218 5.90 -28.15 -16.23
C ARG A 218 5.84 -29.63 -16.60
N ASN A 219 6.75 -30.41 -16.02
CA ASN A 219 6.93 -31.83 -16.33
C ASN A 219 6.49 -32.80 -15.20
N LEU A 220 5.97 -32.29 -14.07
CA LEU A 220 5.54 -33.14 -12.94
C LEU A 220 4.24 -33.90 -13.23
N THR A 221 3.36 -33.32 -14.06
CA THR A 221 2.07 -33.89 -14.45
C THR A 221 1.59 -33.25 -15.75
N SER A 222 0.59 -33.84 -16.41
CA SER A 222 -0.06 -33.23 -17.57
C SER A 222 -1.05 -32.14 -17.14
N GLU A 223 -1.23 -31.10 -17.97
CA GLU A 223 -2.17 -30.00 -17.69
C GLU A 223 -3.61 -30.48 -17.44
N PRO A 224 -4.17 -31.45 -18.20
CA PRO A 224 -5.50 -31.98 -17.91
C PRO A 224 -5.57 -32.71 -16.57
N ALA A 225 -4.53 -33.47 -16.21
CA ALA A 225 -4.49 -34.18 -14.94
C ALA A 225 -4.40 -33.21 -13.75
N LEU A 226 -3.58 -32.15 -13.86
CA LEU A 226 -3.52 -31.08 -12.86
C LEU A 226 -4.87 -30.38 -12.72
N SER A 227 -5.50 -30.00 -13.84
CA SER A 227 -6.80 -29.32 -13.83
C SER A 227 -7.88 -30.17 -13.15
N SER A 228 -7.95 -31.47 -13.47
CA SER A 228 -8.86 -32.42 -12.83
C SER A 228 -8.59 -32.51 -11.33
N PHE A 229 -7.33 -32.68 -10.94
CA PHE A 229 -6.93 -32.79 -9.53
C PHE A 229 -7.30 -31.54 -8.71
N LEU A 230 -7.04 -30.34 -9.24
CA LEU A 230 -7.42 -29.09 -8.58
C LEU A 230 -8.95 -28.94 -8.51
N SER A 231 -9.68 -29.40 -9.53
CA SER A 231 -11.15 -29.40 -9.54
C SER A 231 -11.73 -30.31 -8.46
N ASP A 232 -11.18 -31.51 -8.30
CA ASP A 232 -11.59 -32.45 -7.26
C ASP A 232 -11.35 -31.86 -5.87
N MET A 233 -10.19 -31.26 -5.63
CA MET A 233 -9.90 -30.57 -4.36
C MET A 233 -10.85 -29.41 -4.08
N ARG A 234 -11.19 -28.59 -5.09
CA ARG A 234 -12.19 -27.51 -4.93
C ARG A 234 -13.56 -28.07 -4.59
N SER A 235 -13.99 -29.12 -5.30
CA SER A 235 -15.27 -29.79 -5.02
C SER A 235 -15.33 -30.28 -3.58
N ASP A 236 -14.26 -30.95 -3.13
CA ASP A 236 -14.12 -31.46 -1.76
C ASP A 236 -14.18 -30.36 -0.71
N CYS A 237 -13.45 -29.25 -0.90
CA CYS A 237 -13.44 -28.13 0.05
C CYS A 237 -14.80 -27.41 0.14
N ARG A 238 -15.61 -27.46 -0.92
CA ARG A 238 -16.88 -26.73 -1.03
C ARG A 238 -18.10 -27.57 -0.64
N LYS A 239 -17.94 -28.85 -0.28
CA LYS A 239 -19.03 -29.79 0.07
C LYS A 239 -20.01 -29.29 1.12
N ASN A 240 -19.55 -28.44 2.04
CA ASN A 240 -20.35 -27.91 3.15
C ASN A 240 -20.86 -26.48 2.92
N PHE A 241 -20.55 -25.87 1.78
CA PHE A 241 -21.03 -24.52 1.44
C PHE A 241 -22.46 -24.55 0.90
N THR A 242 -23.19 -23.43 1.03
CA THR A 242 -24.52 -23.27 0.44
C THR A 242 -24.43 -23.22 -1.09
N SER A 243 -25.51 -23.60 -1.79
CA SER A 243 -25.57 -23.54 -3.25
C SER A 243 -25.29 -22.13 -3.79
N LEU A 244 -25.86 -21.11 -3.15
CA LEU A 244 -25.64 -19.71 -3.49
C LEU A 244 -24.15 -19.34 -3.42
N TYR A 245 -23.49 -19.67 -2.30
CA TYR A 245 -22.08 -19.33 -2.11
C TYR A 245 -21.15 -20.10 -3.06
N ARG A 246 -21.49 -21.36 -3.40
CA ARG A 246 -20.76 -22.09 -4.44
C ARG A 246 -20.86 -21.41 -5.80
N SER A 247 -22.05 -20.96 -6.19
CA SER A 247 -22.26 -20.24 -7.45
C SER A 247 -21.43 -18.96 -7.51
N GLU A 248 -21.37 -18.18 -6.42
CA GLU A 248 -20.56 -16.97 -6.35
C GLU A 248 -19.05 -17.27 -6.52
N LEU A 249 -18.57 -18.36 -5.89
CA LEU A 249 -17.18 -18.80 -6.01
C LEU A 249 -16.84 -19.31 -7.41
N GLU A 250 -17.77 -19.98 -8.08
CA GLU A 250 -17.63 -20.41 -9.47
C GLU A 250 -17.60 -19.22 -10.43
N GLU A 251 -18.50 -18.26 -10.27
CA GLU A 251 -18.51 -17.02 -11.06
C GLU A 251 -17.19 -16.26 -10.89
N ARG A 252 -16.68 -16.14 -9.64
CA ARG A 252 -15.40 -15.51 -9.34
C ARG A 252 -14.23 -16.24 -10.02
N ALA A 253 -14.22 -17.57 -9.97
CA ALA A 253 -13.16 -18.38 -10.58
C ALA A 253 -13.18 -18.27 -12.12
N ASN A 254 -14.36 -18.21 -12.73
CA ASN A 254 -14.50 -18.03 -14.18
C ASN A 254 -13.99 -16.65 -14.61
N LYS A 255 -14.39 -15.59 -13.91
CA LYS A 255 -13.87 -14.22 -14.15
C LYS A 255 -12.35 -14.15 -14.03
N GLU A 256 -11.78 -14.84 -13.04
CA GLU A 256 -10.33 -14.93 -12.87
C GLU A 256 -9.67 -15.68 -14.05
N ALA A 257 -10.21 -16.82 -14.47
CA ALA A 257 -9.66 -17.59 -15.59
C ALA A 257 -9.67 -16.78 -16.90
N ASP A 258 -10.76 -16.08 -17.19
CA ASP A 258 -10.89 -15.21 -18.37
C ASP A 258 -9.87 -14.05 -18.31
N ALA A 259 -9.71 -13.42 -17.15
CA ALA A 259 -8.73 -12.36 -16.95
C ALA A 259 -7.29 -12.86 -17.14
N LEU A 260 -6.96 -14.02 -16.57
CA LEU A 260 -5.63 -14.62 -16.72
C LEU A 260 -5.32 -14.94 -18.18
N GLU A 261 -6.27 -15.51 -18.93
CA GLU A 261 -6.06 -15.80 -20.35
C GLU A 261 -5.89 -14.52 -21.17
N LYS A 262 -6.67 -13.48 -20.88
CA LYS A 262 -6.54 -12.19 -21.55
C LYS A 262 -5.20 -11.51 -21.25
N ASP A 263 -4.78 -11.51 -19.99
CA ASP A 263 -3.58 -10.81 -19.53
C ASP A 263 -2.30 -11.51 -19.99
N LEU A 264 -2.32 -12.82 -20.26
CA LEU A 264 -1.19 -13.54 -20.83
C LEU A 264 -0.68 -12.95 -22.14
N TYR A 265 -1.59 -12.45 -22.98
CA TYR A 265 -1.26 -11.86 -24.29
C TYR A 265 -1.13 -10.33 -24.24
N SER A 266 -1.27 -9.73 -23.06
CA SER A 266 -1.01 -8.30 -22.88
C SER A 266 0.48 -8.00 -23.11
N LYS A 267 0.78 -6.90 -23.82
CA LYS A 267 2.16 -6.45 -23.97
C LYS A 267 2.66 -5.98 -22.63
N ASP A 268 3.78 -6.56 -22.19
CA ASP A 268 4.53 -6.02 -21.06
C ASP A 268 5.06 -4.63 -21.41
N ASP A 269 4.94 -3.69 -20.48
CA ASP A 269 5.51 -2.37 -20.64
C ASP A 269 7.02 -2.48 -20.37
N SER A 270 7.78 -2.54 -21.46
CA SER A 270 9.24 -2.66 -21.42
C SER A 270 9.92 -1.45 -20.75
N SER A 271 9.20 -0.35 -20.52
CA SER A 271 9.71 0.81 -19.79
C SER A 271 9.72 0.63 -18.26
N ILE A 272 8.97 -0.35 -17.73
CA ILE A 272 8.90 -0.61 -16.29
C ILE A 272 10.06 -1.51 -15.86
N SER A 273 11.06 -0.93 -15.19
CA SER A 273 12.11 -1.66 -14.49
C SER A 273 11.58 -2.18 -13.16
N LEU A 274 11.68 -3.50 -12.93
CA LEU A 274 11.30 -4.13 -11.67
C LEU A 274 12.55 -4.40 -10.82
N PRO A 275 12.45 -4.26 -9.49
CA PRO A 275 13.58 -4.48 -8.60
C PRO A 275 14.01 -5.95 -8.57
N GLY A 276 15.30 -6.18 -8.28
CA GLY A 276 15.81 -7.48 -7.87
C GLY A 276 15.32 -7.88 -6.47
N ARG A 277 15.75 -9.03 -5.98
CA ARG A 277 15.38 -9.52 -4.65
C ARG A 277 16.03 -8.68 -3.55
N LEU A 278 15.26 -8.33 -2.51
CA LEU A 278 15.75 -7.59 -1.34
C LEU A 278 15.96 -8.48 -0.10
N SER A 279 15.26 -9.61 0.00
CA SER A 279 15.41 -10.58 1.11
C SER A 279 16.42 -11.70 0.83
N GLY A 280 17.07 -12.26 1.84
CA GLY A 280 18.11 -13.31 1.67
C GLY A 280 19.54 -12.76 1.56
N ASP A 281 20.55 -13.60 1.77
CA ASP A 281 21.95 -13.16 1.81
C ASP A 281 22.51 -12.84 0.40
N GLU A 282 23.57 -12.05 0.34
CA GLU A 282 24.19 -11.62 -0.92
C GLU A 282 24.64 -12.83 -1.78
N GLY A 283 25.15 -13.88 -1.14
CA GLY A 283 25.57 -15.11 -1.80
C GLY A 283 24.40 -15.83 -2.49
N TRP A 284 23.22 -15.84 -1.86
CA TRP A 284 21.99 -16.40 -2.42
C TRP A 284 21.55 -15.68 -3.70
N TRP A 285 21.60 -14.36 -3.73
CA TRP A 285 21.21 -13.56 -4.91
C TRP A 285 22.15 -13.82 -6.09
N LEU A 286 23.46 -13.82 -5.82
CA LEU A 286 24.51 -14.04 -6.83
C LEU A 286 24.39 -15.43 -7.47
N LEU A 287 24.23 -16.47 -6.65
CA LEU A 287 24.10 -17.85 -7.13
C LEU A 287 22.86 -18.07 -8.00
N ARG A 288 21.79 -17.30 -7.77
CA ARG A 288 20.50 -17.46 -8.45
C ARG A 288 20.24 -16.40 -9.53
N SER A 289 21.17 -15.46 -9.73
CA SER A 289 21.04 -14.35 -10.69
C SER A 289 19.80 -13.47 -10.45
N GLU A 290 19.43 -13.26 -9.18
CA GLU A 290 18.24 -12.52 -8.75
C GLU A 290 18.51 -11.00 -8.52
N ILE A 291 19.60 -10.45 -9.09
CA ILE A 291 20.16 -9.10 -8.83
C ILE A 291 19.39 -7.97 -9.55
N GLY A 292 18.43 -8.30 -10.41
CA GLY A 292 17.70 -7.32 -11.22
C GLY A 292 18.54 -6.69 -12.34
N PRO A 293 17.92 -5.89 -13.24
CA PRO A 293 18.53 -5.49 -14.52
C PRO A 293 19.76 -4.59 -14.42
N ASN A 294 19.95 -3.90 -13.29
CA ASN A 294 20.94 -2.83 -13.19
C ASN A 294 22.27 -3.24 -12.56
N GLY A 295 22.45 -4.47 -12.07
CA GLY A 295 23.75 -4.96 -11.54
C GLY A 295 24.42 -4.09 -10.47
N ASN A 296 23.75 -3.02 -10.02
CA ASN A 296 24.27 -2.05 -9.09
C ASN A 296 24.11 -2.65 -7.70
N ILE A 297 25.16 -3.36 -7.29
CA ILE A 297 25.60 -3.40 -5.91
C ILE A 297 26.03 -1.98 -5.54
N SER A 298 25.05 -1.11 -5.36
CA SER A 298 25.23 0.24 -4.81
C SER A 298 23.94 0.65 -4.12
N LEU A 299 23.55 -0.15 -3.13
CA LEU A 299 23.27 0.46 -1.85
C LEU A 299 24.44 0.09 -0.95
N SER A 300 25.54 0.84 -1.10
CA SER A 300 26.31 1.14 0.11
C SER A 300 25.29 1.54 1.17
N THR A 301 25.54 1.19 2.42
CA THR A 301 24.93 1.75 3.62
C THR A 301 25.00 3.29 3.63
N SER A 302 24.32 3.97 2.71
CA SER A 302 24.04 5.38 2.77
C SER A 302 22.65 5.46 3.38
N SER A 303 22.65 5.86 4.65
CA SER A 303 21.51 6.41 5.35
C SER A 303 20.51 7.06 4.39
N CYS A 304 19.22 6.71 4.46
CA CYS A 304 18.18 7.47 3.79
C CYS A 304 18.46 8.96 4.02
N PRO A 305 18.60 9.78 2.96
CA PRO A 305 18.93 11.18 3.15
C PRO A 305 17.84 11.78 4.04
N VAL A 306 18.27 12.47 5.10
CA VAL A 306 17.35 13.19 5.97
C VAL A 306 16.48 14.07 5.08
N ARG A 307 15.19 13.77 5.02
CA ARG A 307 14.28 14.54 4.19
C ARG A 307 13.78 15.71 5.01
N GLU A 308 14.04 16.90 4.51
CA GLU A 308 13.41 18.10 5.03
C GLU A 308 11.96 18.13 4.53
N CYS A 309 11.02 17.97 5.45
CA CYS A 309 9.61 18.19 5.20
C CYS A 309 9.27 19.61 5.63
N ILE A 310 8.71 20.41 4.73
CA ILE A 310 8.36 21.82 4.97
C ILE A 310 6.92 22.02 4.51
N ASP A 311 6.10 22.65 5.35
CA ASP A 311 4.72 22.99 5.02
C ASP A 311 4.62 24.38 4.34
N GLU A 312 5.53 24.63 3.40
CA GLU A 312 5.70 25.92 2.72
C GLU A 312 4.39 26.39 2.07
N HIS A 313 3.60 25.48 1.49
CA HIS A 313 2.30 25.77 0.90
C HIS A 313 1.30 26.32 1.93
N VAL A 314 1.31 25.81 3.15
CA VAL A 314 0.43 26.29 4.24
C VAL A 314 0.79 27.72 4.61
N THR A 315 2.09 28.01 4.74
CA THR A 315 2.58 29.37 5.01
C THR A 315 2.14 30.34 3.92
N LYS A 316 2.33 29.95 2.64
CA LYS A 316 1.92 30.76 1.49
C LYS A 316 0.42 31.05 1.51
N ILE A 317 -0.41 30.04 1.80
CA ILE A 317 -1.87 30.20 1.87
C ILE A 317 -2.27 31.19 2.98
N TYR A 318 -1.76 31.02 4.20
CA TYR A 318 -2.09 31.93 5.31
C TYR A 318 -1.59 33.35 5.06
N ASN A 319 -0.38 33.50 4.52
CA ASN A 319 0.17 34.81 4.15
C ASN A 319 -0.67 35.51 3.07
N ALA A 320 -1.19 34.76 2.10
CA ALA A 320 -1.99 35.33 1.01
C ALA A 320 -3.36 35.86 1.45
N PHE A 321 -3.85 35.50 2.65
CA PHE A 321 -5.04 36.14 3.22
C PHE A 321 -4.78 37.57 3.71
N SER A 322 -3.54 37.89 4.12
CA SER A 322 -3.24 39.21 4.68
C SER A 322 -3.48 40.34 3.67
N PRO A 323 -2.93 40.31 2.44
CA PRO A 323 -3.24 41.33 1.42
C PRO A 323 -4.73 41.44 1.12
N LEU A 324 -5.43 40.30 1.05
CA LEU A 324 -6.86 40.25 0.77
C LEU A 324 -7.68 40.96 1.86
N ILE A 325 -7.40 40.65 3.13
CA ILE A 325 -8.12 41.24 4.28
C ILE A 325 -7.76 42.72 4.45
N VAL A 326 -6.48 43.08 4.29
CA VAL A 326 -6.02 44.48 4.33
C VAL A 326 -6.74 45.30 3.27
N HIS A 327 -6.84 44.79 2.03
CA HIS A 327 -7.59 45.46 0.97
C HIS A 327 -9.06 45.68 1.36
N MET A 328 -9.72 44.69 1.97
CA MET A 328 -11.12 44.83 2.41
C MET A 328 -11.29 45.89 3.51
N VAL A 329 -10.34 45.97 4.45
CA VAL A 329 -10.32 47.00 5.50
C VAL A 329 -10.08 48.39 4.89
N ASP A 330 -9.11 48.51 3.99
CA ASP A 330 -8.76 49.78 3.32
C ASP A 330 -9.92 50.29 2.44
N GLN A 331 -10.71 49.37 1.86
CA GLN A 331 -11.95 49.70 1.14
C GLN A 331 -13.16 49.95 2.06
N SER A 332 -12.98 49.96 3.38
CA SER A 332 -14.03 50.18 4.39
C SER A 332 -15.20 49.19 4.27
N TYR A 333 -14.93 47.93 3.91
CA TYR A 333 -15.98 46.91 3.84
C TYR A 333 -16.50 46.53 5.23
N SER A 334 -17.81 46.26 5.32
CA SER A 334 -18.41 45.72 6.53
C SER A 334 -18.03 44.25 6.72
N LYS A 335 -18.08 43.75 7.97
CA LYS A 335 -17.85 42.32 8.28
C LYS A 335 -18.71 41.40 7.40
N SER A 336 -19.98 41.76 7.22
CA SER A 336 -20.91 41.02 6.36
C SER A 336 -20.44 40.96 4.91
N LYS A 337 -19.94 42.08 4.35
CA LYS A 337 -19.46 42.11 2.96
C LYS A 337 -18.17 41.33 2.79
N THR A 338 -17.26 41.40 3.77
CA THR A 338 -16.04 40.56 3.79
C THR A 338 -16.38 39.07 3.80
N VAL A 339 -17.29 38.64 4.68
CA VAL A 339 -17.73 37.23 4.74
C VAL A 339 -18.40 36.80 3.43
N GLU A 340 -19.21 37.66 2.82
CA GLU A 340 -19.83 37.39 1.51
C GLU A 340 -18.75 37.14 0.43
N ILE A 341 -17.72 37.99 0.38
CA ILE A 341 -16.62 37.86 -0.58
C ILE A 341 -15.80 36.58 -0.34
N LEU A 342 -15.46 36.27 0.91
CA LEU A 342 -14.76 35.02 1.25
C LEU A 342 -15.58 33.79 0.85
N ASN A 343 -16.91 33.84 0.97
CA ASN A 343 -17.80 32.78 0.49
C ASN A 343 -17.88 32.70 -1.04
N ILE A 344 -17.73 33.81 -1.77
CA ILE A 344 -17.57 33.79 -3.24
C ILE A 344 -16.29 33.04 -3.60
N VAL A 345 -15.15 33.38 -2.97
CA VAL A 345 -13.87 32.68 -3.18
C VAL A 345 -14.00 31.19 -2.86
N LYS A 346 -14.63 30.84 -1.72
CA LYS A 346 -14.90 29.44 -1.34
C LYS A 346 -15.68 28.68 -2.41
N ARG A 347 -16.70 29.30 -3.03
CA ARG A 347 -17.47 28.70 -4.12
C ARG A 347 -16.65 28.50 -5.40
N ILE A 348 -15.80 29.46 -5.77
CA ILE A 348 -14.87 29.33 -6.90
C ILE A 348 -13.95 28.13 -6.71
N LEU A 349 -13.30 28.03 -5.53
CA LEU A 349 -12.42 26.91 -5.22
C LEU A 349 -13.17 25.56 -5.18
N ALA A 350 -14.42 25.54 -4.71
CA ALA A 350 -15.24 24.33 -4.73
C ALA A 350 -15.53 23.83 -6.15
N ASN A 351 -15.73 24.75 -7.11
CA ASN A 351 -15.89 24.40 -8.51
C ASN A 351 -14.57 23.88 -9.12
N ILE A 352 -13.43 24.50 -8.79
CA ILE A 352 -12.10 23.99 -9.18
C ILE A 352 -11.87 22.57 -8.63
N LYS A 353 -12.24 22.32 -7.37
CA LYS A 353 -12.10 20.98 -6.77
C LYS A 353 -12.93 19.92 -7.51
N LYS A 354 -14.13 20.28 -7.98
CA LYS A 354 -15.03 19.38 -8.75
C LYS A 354 -14.59 19.15 -10.20
N SER A 355 -13.81 20.08 -10.77
CA SER A 355 -13.32 19.95 -12.14
C SER A 355 -12.24 18.85 -12.29
N PRO A 356 -12.03 18.28 -13.49
CA PRO A 356 -11.08 17.18 -13.71
C PRO A 356 -9.66 17.52 -13.25
N PHE A 357 -9.01 16.59 -12.55
CA PHE A 357 -7.69 16.79 -11.92
C PHE A 357 -6.63 17.42 -12.85
N ARG A 358 -6.48 16.90 -14.08
CA ARG A 358 -5.45 17.39 -15.01
C ARG A 358 -5.76 18.74 -15.63
N ASN A 359 -7.04 19.13 -15.66
CA ASN A 359 -7.53 20.31 -16.38
C ASN A 359 -8.42 21.15 -15.45
N ARG A 360 -7.97 21.40 -14.22
CA ARG A 360 -8.80 22.14 -13.25
C ARG A 360 -9.06 23.57 -13.76
N ARG A 361 -10.34 23.90 -13.94
CA ARG A 361 -10.79 25.19 -14.47
C ARG A 361 -12.20 25.50 -13.95
N THR A 362 -12.45 26.77 -13.64
CA THR A 362 -13.80 27.28 -13.40
C THR A 362 -13.94 28.67 -14.00
N SER A 363 -15.17 28.99 -14.42
CA SER A 363 -15.51 30.29 -14.97
C SER A 363 -16.25 31.13 -13.94
N ILE A 364 -15.93 32.41 -13.87
CA ILE A 364 -16.67 33.38 -13.05
C ILE A 364 -17.75 34.01 -13.92
N ASP A 365 -19.03 33.73 -13.59
CA ASP A 365 -20.17 34.32 -14.29
C ASP A 365 -20.43 35.75 -13.79
N LEU A 366 -20.29 36.73 -14.69
CA LEU A 366 -20.40 38.17 -14.41
C LEU A 366 -21.83 38.72 -14.60
N ALA A 367 -22.85 37.86 -14.61
CA ALA A 367 -24.24 38.25 -14.87
C ALA A 367 -24.84 39.21 -13.83
N SER A 368 -24.37 39.18 -12.57
CA SER A 368 -24.88 40.06 -11.50
C SER A 368 -24.01 41.30 -11.25
N ASN A 369 -24.61 42.39 -10.77
CA ASN A 369 -23.87 43.60 -10.39
C ASN A 369 -22.83 43.32 -9.28
N ASP A 370 -23.12 42.40 -8.36
CA ASP A 370 -22.17 41.96 -7.33
C ASP A 370 -20.98 41.20 -7.93
N ALA A 371 -21.21 40.35 -8.95
CA ALA A 371 -20.14 39.66 -9.65
C ALA A 371 -19.23 40.62 -10.44
N LYS A 372 -19.80 41.67 -11.05
CA LYS A 372 -19.04 42.74 -11.72
C LYS A 372 -18.21 43.57 -10.74
N HIS A 373 -18.75 43.85 -9.56
CA HIS A 373 -18.01 44.53 -8.50
C HIS A 373 -16.87 43.65 -7.96
N PHE A 374 -17.13 42.36 -7.73
CA PHE A 374 -16.10 41.39 -7.31
C PHE A 374 -14.98 41.31 -8.35
N ALA A 375 -15.32 41.19 -9.64
CA ALA A 375 -14.34 41.09 -10.71
C ALA A 375 -13.50 42.37 -10.90
N SER A 376 -14.08 43.55 -10.70
CA SER A 376 -13.36 44.82 -10.90
C SER A 376 -12.53 45.25 -9.69
N ARG A 377 -12.99 44.97 -8.46
CA ARG A 377 -12.31 45.45 -7.23
C ARG A 377 -11.58 44.38 -6.45
N THR A 378 -12.10 43.16 -6.37
CA THR A 378 -11.54 42.11 -5.51
C THR A 378 -10.68 41.12 -6.29
N LEU A 379 -11.08 40.74 -7.51
CA LEU A 379 -10.34 39.75 -8.29
C LEU A 379 -8.88 40.14 -8.57
N PRO A 380 -8.54 41.42 -8.85
CA PRO A 380 -7.14 41.83 -9.01
C PRO A 380 -6.28 41.65 -7.76
N CYS A 381 -6.85 41.71 -6.56
CA CYS A 381 -6.11 41.50 -5.31
C CYS A 381 -6.00 40.02 -4.90
N LEU A 382 -6.65 39.11 -5.64
CA LEU A 382 -6.55 37.66 -5.43
C LEU A 382 -5.37 37.02 -6.18
N GLY A 383 -4.51 37.79 -6.86
CA GLY A 383 -3.34 37.27 -7.57
C GLY A 383 -2.44 36.42 -6.67
N GLU A 384 -1.92 37.00 -5.58
CA GLU A 384 -1.08 36.27 -4.62
C GLU A 384 -1.81 35.08 -3.98
N PHE A 385 -3.13 35.21 -3.79
CA PHE A 385 -3.97 34.14 -3.27
C PHE A 385 -4.09 32.97 -4.22
N PHE A 386 -4.29 33.21 -5.52
CA PHE A 386 -4.32 32.15 -6.52
C PHE A 386 -2.94 31.57 -6.76
N ASP A 387 -1.88 32.38 -6.76
CA ASP A 387 -0.50 31.92 -6.90
C ASP A 387 -0.11 30.96 -5.76
N ALA A 388 -0.51 31.25 -4.52
CA ALA A 388 -0.32 30.35 -3.37
C ALA A 388 -0.98 28.97 -3.57
N LEU A 389 -2.01 28.88 -4.42
CA LEU A 389 -2.73 27.66 -4.77
C LEU A 389 -2.26 27.04 -6.10
N SER A 390 -1.22 27.61 -6.73
CA SER A 390 -0.80 27.27 -8.10
C SER A 390 -1.93 27.42 -9.12
N LEU A 391 -2.76 28.44 -8.94
CA LEU A 391 -3.85 28.84 -9.84
C LEU A 391 -3.52 30.20 -10.48
N LYS A 392 -4.09 30.47 -11.64
CA LYS A 392 -4.01 31.76 -12.34
C LYS A 392 -5.36 32.17 -12.88
N THR A 393 -5.53 33.45 -13.17
CA THR A 393 -6.69 34.01 -13.85
C THR A 393 -6.38 34.25 -15.32
N GLU A 394 -7.19 33.71 -16.23
CA GLU A 394 -7.16 34.00 -17.67
C GLU A 394 -8.43 34.77 -18.04
N THR A 395 -8.30 35.82 -18.86
CA THR A 395 -9.45 36.58 -19.37
C THR A 395 -9.62 36.24 -20.84
N ASP A 396 -10.82 35.82 -21.24
CA ASP A 396 -11.12 35.54 -22.64
C ASP A 396 -11.45 36.83 -23.43
N ALA A 397 -11.53 36.71 -24.76
CA ALA A 397 -11.83 37.83 -25.66
C ALA A 397 -13.24 38.43 -25.47
N ILE A 398 -14.12 37.75 -24.71
CA ILE A 398 -15.50 38.14 -24.44
C ILE A 398 -15.60 38.82 -23.05
N GLY A 399 -14.49 38.93 -22.31
CA GLY A 399 -14.42 39.54 -20.98
C GLY A 399 -14.81 38.60 -19.83
N LYS A 400 -14.93 37.29 -20.11
CA LYS A 400 -15.14 36.26 -19.09
C LYS A 400 -13.81 35.92 -18.44
N VAL A 401 -13.83 35.78 -17.11
CA VAL A 401 -12.63 35.43 -16.35
C VAL A 401 -12.69 33.97 -15.90
N ASP A 402 -11.70 33.20 -16.32
CA ASP A 402 -11.49 31.82 -15.91
C ASP A 402 -10.37 31.73 -14.88
N VAL A 403 -10.56 30.90 -13.86
CA VAL A 403 -9.51 30.49 -12.94
C VAL A 403 -9.06 29.08 -13.31
N CYS A 404 -7.79 28.89 -13.62
CA CYS A 404 -7.23 27.62 -14.10
C CYS A 404 -5.86 27.33 -13.47
N LEU A 405 -5.34 26.12 -13.71
CA LEU A 405 -4.02 25.72 -13.22
C LEU A 405 -2.89 26.61 -13.77
N ALA A 406 -2.01 27.06 -12.88
CA ALA A 406 -0.78 27.77 -13.24
C ALA A 406 0.44 26.84 -13.36
N ALA A 407 0.42 25.72 -12.64
CA ALA A 407 1.53 24.77 -12.57
C ALA A 407 1.02 23.32 -12.47
N ASP A 408 1.90 22.40 -12.05
CA ASP A 408 1.59 20.99 -11.80
C ASP A 408 0.30 20.85 -10.96
N PRO A 409 -0.72 20.09 -11.44
CA PRO A 409 -1.96 19.85 -10.72
C PRO A 409 -1.78 19.35 -9.29
N VAL A 410 -0.68 18.64 -8.99
CA VAL A 410 -0.37 18.12 -7.66
C VAL A 410 -0.25 19.24 -6.63
N LYS A 411 0.33 20.40 -7.00
CA LYS A 411 0.48 21.54 -6.08
C LYS A 411 -0.87 22.12 -5.67
N THR A 412 -1.78 22.26 -6.63
CA THR A 412 -3.15 22.71 -6.36
C THR A 412 -3.93 21.69 -5.53
N ASP A 413 -3.76 20.40 -5.82
CA ASP A 413 -4.44 19.33 -5.08
C ASP A 413 -4.01 19.26 -3.60
N LEU A 414 -2.71 19.45 -3.33
CA LEU A 414 -2.19 19.59 -1.96
C LEU A 414 -2.70 20.86 -1.26
N ALA A 415 -2.80 21.98 -1.98
CA ALA A 415 -3.20 23.26 -1.41
C ALA A 415 -4.71 23.38 -1.12
N LEU A 416 -5.56 22.73 -1.93
CA LEU A 416 -7.03 22.85 -1.86
C LEU A 416 -7.60 22.48 -0.48
N PRO A 417 -7.29 21.32 0.13
CA PRO A 417 -7.78 20.98 1.47
C PRO A 417 -7.39 22.02 2.52
N VAL A 418 -6.14 22.50 2.48
CA VAL A 418 -5.60 23.48 3.42
C VAL A 418 -6.35 24.81 3.32
N VAL A 419 -6.57 25.32 2.10
CA VAL A 419 -7.23 26.62 1.92
C VAL A 419 -8.71 26.57 2.29
N PHE A 420 -9.41 25.44 2.13
CA PHE A 420 -10.79 25.33 2.63
C PHE A 420 -10.85 25.46 4.15
N HIS A 421 -9.94 24.82 4.87
CA HIS A 421 -9.84 24.98 6.32
C HIS A 421 -9.42 26.40 6.72
N ALA A 422 -8.44 26.98 6.02
CA ALA A 422 -8.01 28.35 6.28
C ALA A 422 -9.16 29.35 6.03
N LEU A 423 -9.94 29.19 4.95
CA LEU A 423 -11.12 30.01 4.69
C LEU A 423 -12.13 29.95 5.83
N ASP A 424 -12.41 28.75 6.35
CA ASP A 424 -13.35 28.58 7.47
C ASP A 424 -12.83 29.24 8.76
N ASP A 425 -11.55 29.09 9.07
CA ASP A 425 -10.90 29.76 10.20
C ASP A 425 -10.97 31.30 10.05
N VAL A 426 -10.65 31.83 8.86
CA VAL A 426 -10.68 33.29 8.58
C VAL A 426 -12.11 33.84 8.69
N ILE A 427 -13.10 33.15 8.10
CA ILE A 427 -14.50 33.56 8.19
C ILE A 427 -14.96 33.56 9.66
N GLN A 428 -14.58 32.55 10.43
CA GLN A 428 -14.91 32.49 11.86
C GLN A 428 -14.25 33.65 12.63
N ASN A 429 -12.99 33.97 12.34
CA ASN A 429 -12.26 35.06 12.99
C ASN A 429 -12.84 36.44 12.63
N VAL A 430 -13.21 36.68 11.37
CA VAL A 430 -13.88 37.92 10.96
C VAL A 430 -15.22 38.10 11.69
N ASN A 431 -15.97 37.01 11.87
CA ASN A 431 -17.25 37.04 12.59
C ASN A 431 -17.08 37.28 14.10
N ARG A 432 -16.02 36.74 14.71
CA ARG A 432 -15.74 36.86 16.15
C ARG A 432 -15.03 38.16 16.54
N SER A 433 -14.34 38.80 15.62
CA SER A 433 -13.61 40.04 15.90
C SER A 433 -14.57 41.14 16.34
N ASP A 434 -14.28 41.83 17.44
CA ASP A 434 -15.08 42.99 17.88
C ASP A 434 -14.86 44.20 16.98
N LYS A 435 -13.60 44.48 16.60
CA LYS A 435 -13.18 45.61 15.77
C LYS A 435 -12.64 45.10 14.44
N PHE A 436 -13.24 45.49 13.31
CA PHE A 436 -12.73 45.13 11.99
C PHE A 436 -11.69 46.16 11.53
N ASN A 437 -10.45 46.01 11.99
CA ASN A 437 -9.34 46.91 11.65
C ASN A 437 -8.04 46.12 11.36
N ARG A 438 -7.04 46.79 10.79
CA ARG A 438 -5.79 46.16 10.32
C ARG A 438 -5.06 45.38 11.42
N GLU A 439 -4.99 45.94 12.63
CA GLU A 439 -4.24 45.36 13.76
C GLU A 439 -4.91 44.12 14.37
N SER A 440 -6.24 44.14 14.49
CA SER A 440 -7.01 43.02 15.06
C SER A 440 -6.96 41.76 14.19
N LEU A 441 -6.93 41.93 12.86
CA LEU A 441 -7.02 40.82 11.91
C LEU A 441 -5.65 40.19 11.65
N ALA A 442 -4.57 40.98 11.65
CA ALA A 442 -3.21 40.49 11.46
C ALA A 442 -2.84 39.38 12.47
N TRP A 443 -3.27 39.51 13.73
CA TRP A 443 -3.03 38.50 14.76
C TRP A 443 -3.83 37.20 14.55
N SER A 444 -5.07 37.32 14.06
CA SER A 444 -5.96 36.17 13.86
C SER A 444 -5.59 35.29 12.67
N LEU A 445 -4.77 35.80 11.75
CA LEU A 445 -4.30 35.09 10.55
C LEU A 445 -3.02 34.29 10.79
N LEU A 446 -2.32 34.53 11.91
CA LEU A 446 -1.09 33.84 12.26
C LEU A 446 -1.43 32.54 13.03
N LYS A 447 -1.40 31.39 12.35
CA LYS A 447 -1.30 30.09 13.04
C LYS A 447 0.13 29.94 13.58
N LEU A 448 0.38 30.51 14.75
CA LEU A 448 1.70 30.53 15.40
C LEU A 448 2.10 29.17 15.97
N ASN A 449 1.13 28.35 16.39
CA ASN A 449 1.38 27.03 16.97
C ASN A 449 1.17 25.93 15.93
N ARG A 450 2.13 25.76 15.01
CA ARG A 450 2.17 24.59 14.12
C ARG A 450 3.59 24.11 13.88
N LEU A 451 3.76 22.81 13.75
CA LEU A 451 4.95 22.23 13.13
C LEU A 451 4.97 22.68 11.66
N CYS A 452 5.99 23.45 11.29
CA CYS A 452 6.15 24.04 9.96
C CYS A 452 7.27 23.42 9.13
N SER A 453 8.22 22.78 9.80
CA SER A 453 9.29 22.01 9.18
C SER A 453 9.75 20.90 10.12
N GLY A 454 10.36 19.88 9.55
CA GLY A 454 10.95 18.79 10.31
C GLY A 454 11.88 17.97 9.42
N SER A 455 12.90 17.41 10.06
CA SER A 455 13.82 16.47 9.44
C SER A 455 13.34 15.07 9.72
N VAL A 456 13.08 14.31 8.67
CA VAL A 456 12.62 12.92 8.81
C VAL A 456 13.70 11.98 8.31
N LEU A 457 14.03 11.03 9.18
CA LEU A 457 14.86 9.88 8.87
C LEU A 457 13.96 8.64 8.86
N ALA A 458 13.70 8.09 7.68
CA ALA A 458 13.01 6.82 7.53
C ALA A 458 14.01 5.67 7.68
N SER A 459 13.59 4.57 8.31
CA SER A 459 14.40 3.35 8.37
C SER A 459 14.35 2.63 7.02
N TRP A 460 15.42 2.79 6.26
CA TRP A 460 16.03 1.89 5.27
C TRP A 460 15.24 1.41 4.04
N GLU A 461 13.91 1.29 4.06
CA GLU A 461 13.19 0.63 2.94
C GLU A 461 12.07 1.47 2.29
N GLU A 462 11.74 2.66 2.81
CA GLU A 462 10.71 3.52 2.20
C GLU A 462 11.03 5.03 2.24
N LEU A 463 10.54 5.74 1.22
CA LEU A 463 10.28 7.17 1.34
C LEU A 463 9.27 7.36 2.48
N PRO A 464 9.45 8.33 3.38
CA PRO A 464 8.48 8.58 4.44
C PRO A 464 7.14 8.98 3.82
N PHE A 465 6.22 8.02 3.68
CA PHE A 465 4.89 8.21 3.11
C PHE A 465 3.85 7.88 4.18
N GLY A 466 2.74 8.63 4.19
CA GLY A 466 1.72 8.52 5.23
C GLY A 466 1.99 9.46 6.41
N ILE A 467 2.42 8.92 7.57
CA ILE A 467 2.46 9.65 8.85
C ILE A 467 3.27 10.95 8.78
N VAL A 468 4.46 10.88 8.18
CA VAL A 468 5.36 12.03 8.06
C VAL A 468 4.81 13.06 7.09
N THR A 469 4.42 12.66 5.89
CA THR A 469 3.80 13.58 4.91
C THR A 469 2.53 14.20 5.48
N SER A 470 1.76 13.45 6.27
CA SER A 470 0.54 13.92 6.93
C SER A 470 0.79 14.93 8.05
N ALA A 471 1.95 14.88 8.71
CA ALA A 471 2.33 15.91 9.68
C ALA A 471 2.58 17.28 9.01
N PHE A 472 2.99 17.28 7.73
CA PHE A 472 3.34 18.48 6.96
C PHE A 472 2.39 18.79 5.80
N ASP A 473 1.32 18.01 5.60
CA ASP A 473 0.34 18.22 4.52
C ASP A 473 -0.53 19.47 4.74
N GLY A 474 -0.55 20.01 5.97
CA GLY A 474 -1.27 21.21 6.31
C GLY A 474 -2.73 21.02 6.68
N THR A 475 -3.28 19.81 6.60
CA THR A 475 -4.71 19.59 6.85
C THR A 475 -4.97 19.42 8.35
N ARG A 476 -6.03 20.07 8.86
CA ARG A 476 -6.33 20.03 10.30
C ARG A 476 -6.70 18.63 10.78
N MET A 477 -7.28 17.81 9.90
CA MET A 477 -7.69 16.44 10.24
C MET A 477 -6.51 15.48 10.38
N THR A 478 -5.36 15.83 9.84
CA THR A 478 -4.14 15.00 9.84
C THR A 478 -3.03 15.57 10.73
N LYS A 479 -3.09 16.87 11.06
CA LYS A 479 -2.20 17.48 12.05
C LYS A 479 -2.59 17.01 13.46
N TRP A 480 -1.64 16.36 14.12
CA TRP A 480 -1.68 16.06 15.55
C TRP A 480 -1.69 17.39 16.32
N GLU A 481 -2.84 17.81 16.84
CA GLU A 481 -2.87 18.80 17.91
C GLU A 481 -2.46 18.05 19.20
N GLU A 482 -1.26 18.33 19.72
CA GLU A 482 -0.98 18.04 21.14
C GLU A 482 -2.01 18.83 21.96
N ARG A 483 -2.84 18.11 22.71
CA ARG A 483 -3.82 18.69 23.64
C ARG A 483 -3.19 19.08 24.96
#